data_AF-A0A8J0SST5-F1
#
_entry.id   AF-A0A8J0SST5-F1
#
_cell.length_a   1.000
_cell.length_b   1.000
_cell.length_c   1.000
_cell.angle_alpha   90.00
_cell.angle_beta   90.00
_cell.angle_gamma   90.00
#
_symmetry.space_group_name_H-M   'P 1'
#
loop_
_entity.id
_entity.type
_entity.pdbx_description
1 polymer ?
#
loop_
_entity_poly.entity_id
_entity_poly.type
_entity_poly.pdbx_seq_one_letter_code
_entity_poly.pdbx_strand_id
1 'polypeptide(L)'
;MESLAQKGKIKEKVYGKQKIYFADQEQFPNVSDSELKNLDAEITELSSRLQSSQQSCRQLESELKDLSSSLTTEEMLKEISCLKEECDRHELKLTNIKSSTNHVSPEEKEKVYSDRKHFCKEWKKRKRMATDIFDAVLEGYPKSKKQFFEEVGIETDEDCSVTVPDA
;
A
#
# COMPACT_ATOMS: atom_id res chain seq x y z
N MET A 1 -43.83 23.14 43.42
CA MET A 1 -44.89 23.80 42.63
C MET A 1 -45.91 24.49 43.53
N GLU A 2 -46.54 23.83 44.51
CA GLU A 2 -47.48 24.50 45.45
C GLU A 2 -46.89 25.72 46.18
N SER A 3 -45.65 25.64 46.70
CA SER A 3 -44.99 26.79 47.32
C SER A 3 -44.75 27.96 46.35
N LEU A 4 -44.53 27.68 45.06
CA LEU A 4 -44.34 28.71 44.04
C LEU A 4 -45.68 29.34 43.64
N ALA A 5 -46.74 28.54 43.62
CA ALA A 5 -48.11 29.02 43.40
C ALA A 5 -48.59 29.88 44.57
N GLN A 6 -48.33 29.47 45.81
CA GLN A 6 -48.60 30.26 47.02
C GLN A 6 -47.80 31.57 47.06
N LYS A 7 -46.58 31.58 46.51
CA LYS A 7 -45.74 32.78 46.38
C LYS A 7 -46.13 33.65 45.17
N GLY A 8 -47.21 33.32 44.44
CA GLY A 8 -47.70 34.07 43.29
C GLY A 8 -46.78 34.05 42.07
N LYS A 9 -45.74 33.20 42.05
CA LYS A 9 -44.78 33.15 40.94
C LYS A 9 -45.30 32.35 39.75
N ILE A 10 -46.22 31.43 39.99
CA ILE A 10 -46.87 30.60 38.98
C ILE A 10 -48.37 30.53 39.30
N LYS A 11 -49.23 30.38 38.30
CA LYS A 11 -50.66 30.18 38.53
C LYS A 11 -50.97 28.70 38.69
N GLU A 12 -51.85 28.39 39.64
CA GLU A 12 -52.41 27.05 39.87
C GLU A 12 -53.85 27.03 39.37
N LYS A 13 -54.20 26.03 38.55
CA LYS A 13 -55.57 25.77 38.12
C LYS A 13 -55.95 24.33 38.44
N VAL A 14 -57.01 24.18 39.22
CA VAL A 14 -57.48 22.87 39.70
C VAL A 14 -58.59 22.36 38.78
N TYR A 15 -58.40 21.15 38.24
CA TYR A 15 -59.40 20.42 37.45
C TYR A 15 -59.74 19.11 38.17
N GLY A 16 -60.84 19.11 38.91
CA GLY A 16 -61.26 17.95 39.70
C GLY A 16 -60.21 17.58 40.76
N LYS A 17 -59.62 16.38 40.65
CA LYS A 17 -58.55 15.90 41.55
C LYS A 17 -57.13 16.28 41.09
N GLN A 18 -56.97 16.90 39.92
CA GLN A 18 -55.66 17.23 39.34
C GLN A 18 -55.39 18.73 39.40
N LYS A 19 -54.13 19.10 39.68
CA LYS A 19 -53.65 20.49 39.71
C LYS A 19 -52.69 20.73 38.56
N ILE A 20 -52.92 21.79 37.79
CA ILE A 20 -52.05 22.23 36.69
C ILE A 20 -51.39 23.54 37.13
N TYR A 21 -50.07 23.62 36.94
CA TYR A 21 -49.28 24.80 37.26
C TYR A 21 -48.69 25.38 35.97
N PHE A 22 -48.77 26.70 35.79
CA PHE A 22 -48.22 27.38 34.63
C PHE A 22 -47.62 28.73 35.00
N ALA A 23 -46.67 29.20 34.20
CA ALA A 23 -46.08 30.51 34.36
C ALA A 23 -47.17 31.59 34.21
N ASP A 24 -47.15 32.56 35.11
CA ASP A 24 -48.11 33.66 35.08
C ASP A 24 -47.73 34.66 33.97
N GLN A 25 -48.55 34.71 32.94
CA GLN A 25 -48.33 35.58 31.78
C GLN A 25 -48.59 37.06 32.09
N GLU A 26 -49.31 37.38 33.18
CA GLU A 26 -49.57 38.77 33.60
C GLU A 26 -48.31 39.46 34.14
N GLN A 27 -47.26 38.68 34.44
CA GLN A 27 -45.95 39.19 34.86
C GLN A 27 -45.13 39.76 33.69
N PHE A 28 -45.54 39.49 32.45
CA PHE A 28 -44.88 40.01 31.25
C PHE A 28 -45.65 41.23 30.71
N PRO A 29 -44.95 42.23 30.18
CA PRO A 29 -45.60 43.39 29.57
C PRO A 29 -46.41 42.96 28.33
N ASN A 30 -47.59 43.57 28.16
CA ASN A 30 -48.34 43.43 26.91
C ASN A 30 -47.58 44.14 25.80
N VAL A 31 -47.21 43.39 24.77
CA VAL A 31 -46.52 43.90 23.60
C VAL A 31 -47.55 44.43 22.61
N SER A 32 -47.34 45.65 22.10
CA SER A 32 -48.19 46.23 21.07
C SER A 32 -47.93 45.58 19.69
N ASP A 33 -48.92 45.63 18.80
CA ASP A 33 -48.76 45.15 17.41
C ASP A 33 -47.58 45.84 16.68
N SER A 34 -47.25 47.08 17.04
CA SER A 34 -46.08 47.78 16.50
C SER A 34 -44.76 47.20 17.00
N GLU A 35 -44.68 46.85 18.29
CA GLU A 35 -43.47 46.25 18.86
C GLU A 35 -43.27 44.82 18.36
N LEU A 36 -44.35 44.05 18.17
CA LEU A 36 -44.28 42.72 17.54
C LEU A 36 -43.72 42.81 16.12
N LYS A 37 -44.22 43.75 15.30
CA LYS A 37 -43.67 43.98 13.95
C LYS A 37 -42.21 44.39 13.94
N ASN A 38 -41.78 45.21 14.90
CA ASN A 38 -40.38 45.60 15.04
C ASN A 38 -39.50 44.39 15.42
N LEU A 39 -39.94 43.55 16.36
CA LEU A 39 -39.25 42.33 16.74
C LEU A 39 -39.15 41.34 15.57
N ASP A 40 -40.23 41.17 14.79
CA ASP A 40 -40.20 40.32 13.59
C ASP A 40 -39.21 40.84 12.54
N ALA A 41 -39.12 42.16 12.37
CA ALA A 41 -38.15 42.78 11.48
C ALA A 41 -36.71 42.56 11.97
N GLU A 42 -36.47 42.71 13.27
CA GLU A 42 -35.15 42.46 13.89
C GLU A 42 -34.75 40.99 13.80
N ILE A 43 -35.66 40.06 14.05
CA ILE A 43 -35.43 38.62 13.87
C ILE A 43 -35.06 38.33 12.42
N THR A 44 -35.75 38.93 11.47
CA THR A 44 -35.48 38.73 10.03
C THR A 44 -34.10 39.28 9.64
N GLU A 45 -33.75 40.47 10.12
CA GLU A 45 -32.44 41.08 9.87
C GLU A 45 -31.31 40.25 10.49
N LEU A 46 -31.42 39.89 11.76
CA LEU A 46 -30.42 39.09 12.47
C LEU A 46 -30.26 37.70 11.86
N SER A 47 -31.36 37.06 11.45
CA SER A 47 -31.33 35.76 10.78
C SER A 47 -30.62 35.84 9.44
N SER A 48 -30.87 36.90 8.66
CA SER A 48 -30.18 37.16 7.39
C SER A 48 -28.68 37.37 7.60
N ARG A 49 -28.29 38.21 8.57
CA ARG A 49 -26.88 38.45 8.92
C ARG A 49 -26.18 37.17 9.38
N LEU A 50 -26.84 36.37 10.20
CA LEU A 50 -26.33 35.07 10.66
C LEU A 50 -26.09 34.14 9.46
N GLN A 51 -27.04 34.05 8.54
CA GLN A 51 -26.92 33.22 7.35
C GLN A 51 -25.74 33.66 6.47
N SER A 52 -25.59 34.97 6.22
CA SER A 52 -24.46 35.50 5.44
C SER A 52 -23.12 35.21 6.12
N SER A 53 -23.02 35.41 7.44
CA SER A 53 -21.79 35.14 8.18
C SER A 53 -21.45 33.64 8.17
N GLN A 54 -22.44 32.76 8.35
CA GLN A 54 -22.24 31.31 8.28
C GLN A 54 -21.77 30.87 6.90
N GLN A 55 -22.31 31.46 5.83
CA GLN A 55 -21.87 31.17 4.47
C GLN A 55 -20.41 31.59 4.24
N SER A 56 -20.02 32.78 4.72
CA SER A 56 -18.65 33.26 4.64
C SER A 56 -17.67 32.37 5.43
N CYS A 57 -18.04 31.95 6.64
CA CYS A 57 -17.23 31.02 7.42
C CYS A 57 -17.02 29.69 6.66
N ARG A 58 -18.08 29.10 6.08
CA ARG A 58 -17.96 27.87 5.29
C ARG A 58 -17.04 28.02 4.08
N GLN A 59 -17.08 29.18 3.41
CA GLN A 59 -16.17 29.47 2.29
C GLN A 59 -14.71 29.55 2.75
N LEU A 60 -14.44 30.32 3.82
CA LEU A 60 -13.09 30.46 4.38
C LEU A 60 -12.55 29.13 4.92
N GLU A 61 -13.40 28.30 5.53
CA GLU A 61 -13.01 26.95 5.97
C GLU A 61 -12.65 26.05 4.79
N SER A 62 -13.38 26.15 3.67
CA SER A 62 -13.05 25.42 2.44
C SER A 62 -11.71 25.88 1.87
N GLU A 63 -11.50 27.19 1.75
CA GLU A 63 -10.24 27.75 1.25
C GLU A 63 -9.06 27.36 2.13
N LEU A 64 -9.23 27.42 3.46
CA LEU A 64 -8.19 27.02 4.42
C LEU A 64 -7.89 25.53 4.30
N LYS A 65 -8.92 24.69 4.15
CA LYS A 65 -8.73 23.25 3.92
C LYS A 65 -7.97 22.99 2.63
N ASP A 66 -8.33 23.66 1.54
CA ASP A 66 -7.67 23.50 0.26
C ASP A 66 -6.18 23.90 0.35
N LEU A 67 -5.89 25.05 0.98
CA LEU A 67 -4.52 25.54 1.17
C LEU A 67 -3.69 24.61 2.08
N SER A 68 -4.27 24.15 3.19
CA SER A 68 -3.60 23.29 4.18
C SER A 68 -3.52 21.82 3.78
N SER A 69 -4.27 21.40 2.76
CA SER A 69 -4.19 20.04 2.21
C SER A 69 -2.94 19.80 1.36
N SER A 70 -2.21 20.88 1.04
CA SER A 70 -0.97 20.83 0.25
C SER A 70 0.25 21.10 1.12
N LEU A 71 1.40 20.57 0.71
CA LEU A 71 2.68 20.87 1.35
C LEU A 71 2.93 22.38 1.29
N THR A 72 3.45 22.92 2.38
CA THR A 72 3.95 24.29 2.39
C THR A 72 5.11 24.44 1.41
N THR A 73 5.39 25.66 0.96
CA THR A 73 6.52 25.92 0.06
C THR A 73 7.85 25.44 0.64
N GLU A 74 8.06 25.56 1.96
CA GLU A 74 9.25 25.07 2.64
C GLU A 74 9.36 23.54 2.59
N GLU A 75 8.26 22.85 2.89
CA GLU A 75 8.22 21.38 2.81
C GLU A 75 8.42 20.90 1.37
N MET A 76 7.81 21.57 0.38
CA MET A 76 8.03 21.27 -1.03
C MET A 76 9.50 21.43 -1.44
N LEU A 77 10.17 22.50 -1.00
CA LEU A 77 11.59 22.72 -1.31
C LEU A 77 12.47 21.62 -0.71
N LYS A 78 12.17 21.20 0.53
CA LYS A 78 12.87 20.10 1.19
C LYS A 78 12.65 18.78 0.44
N GLU A 79 11.42 18.49 0.04
CA GLU A 79 11.07 17.28 -0.71
C GLU A 79 11.78 17.25 -2.07
N ILE A 80 11.77 18.38 -2.80
CA ILE A 80 12.50 18.52 -4.07
C ILE A 80 14.00 18.27 -3.89
N SER A 81 14.60 18.79 -2.81
CA SER A 81 16.03 18.55 -2.51
C SER A 81 16.29 17.07 -2.28
N CYS A 82 15.46 16.41 -1.48
CA CYS A 82 15.59 14.99 -1.17
C CYS A 82 15.45 14.13 -2.44
N LEU A 83 14.39 14.35 -3.22
CA LEU A 83 14.13 13.62 -4.46
C LEU A 83 15.27 13.79 -5.48
N LYS A 84 15.88 14.98 -5.57
CA LYS A 84 17.05 15.21 -6.43
C LYS A 84 18.25 14.36 -5.99
N GLU A 85 18.55 14.35 -4.70
CA GLU A 85 19.64 13.51 -4.15
C GLU A 85 19.37 12.01 -4.40
N GLU A 86 18.11 11.58 -4.31
CA GLU A 86 17.72 10.20 -4.63
C GLU A 86 17.90 9.87 -6.11
N CYS A 87 17.47 10.78 -7.00
CA CYS A 87 17.68 10.65 -8.44
C CYS A 87 19.17 10.52 -8.78
N ASP A 88 20.01 11.42 -8.26
CA ASP A 88 21.46 11.38 -8.49
C ASP A 88 22.08 10.06 -8.00
N ARG A 89 21.64 9.58 -6.84
CA ARG A 89 22.06 8.28 -6.29
C ARG A 89 21.63 7.11 -7.17
N HIS A 90 20.41 7.13 -7.70
CA HIS A 90 19.90 6.10 -8.60
C HIS A 90 20.60 6.13 -9.95
N GLU A 91 20.88 7.31 -10.49
CA GLU A 91 21.66 7.48 -11.72
C GLU A 91 23.08 6.96 -11.53
N LEU A 92 23.76 7.27 -10.43
CA LEU A 92 25.10 6.73 -10.11
C LEU A 92 25.08 5.20 -10.00
N LYS A 93 24.07 4.63 -9.34
CA LYS A 93 23.93 3.18 -9.24
C LYS A 93 23.73 2.56 -10.63
N LEU A 94 22.92 3.19 -11.47
CA LEU A 94 22.62 2.72 -12.81
C LEU A 94 23.84 2.83 -13.74
N THR A 95 24.62 3.91 -13.66
CA THR A 95 25.87 4.05 -14.41
C THR A 95 26.90 3.00 -13.98
N ASN A 96 27.04 2.74 -12.67
CA ASN A 96 27.91 1.69 -12.15
C ASN A 96 27.51 0.28 -12.62
N ILE A 97 26.20 -0.01 -12.62
CA ILE A 97 25.70 -1.28 -13.14
C ILE A 97 26.00 -1.36 -14.65
N LYS A 98 25.71 -0.32 -15.42
CA LYS A 98 25.96 -0.30 -16.88
C LYS A 98 27.45 -0.40 -17.23
N SER A 99 28.34 0.24 -16.46
CA SER A 99 29.79 0.19 -16.70
C SER A 99 30.43 -1.13 -16.24
N SER A 100 29.78 -1.88 -15.35
CA SER A 100 30.23 -3.20 -14.94
C SER A 100 30.26 -4.14 -16.16
N THR A 101 31.43 -4.65 -16.50
CA THR A 101 31.71 -5.34 -17.78
C THR A 101 31.11 -6.75 -17.88
N ASN A 102 30.45 -7.25 -16.83
CA ASN A 102 29.89 -8.60 -16.75
C ASN A 102 28.38 -8.62 -17.05
N HIS A 103 27.95 -8.02 -18.16
CA HIS A 103 26.56 -8.16 -18.61
C HIS A 103 26.43 -9.44 -19.42
N VAL A 104 25.90 -10.50 -18.81
CA VAL A 104 25.42 -11.66 -19.57
C VAL A 104 24.03 -11.30 -20.08
N SER A 105 23.87 -11.24 -21.40
CA SER A 105 22.55 -10.96 -21.96
C SER A 105 21.58 -12.10 -21.62
N PRO A 106 20.27 -11.84 -21.53
CA PRO A 106 19.29 -12.91 -21.35
C PRO A 106 19.41 -14.03 -22.40
N GLU A 107 19.77 -13.67 -23.63
CA GLU A 107 19.97 -14.58 -24.75
C GLU A 107 21.23 -15.45 -24.57
N GLU A 108 22.35 -14.85 -24.16
CA GLU A 108 23.58 -15.57 -23.84
C GLU A 108 23.38 -16.51 -22.67
N LYS A 109 22.66 -16.06 -21.64
CA LYS A 109 22.27 -16.88 -20.49
C LYS A 109 21.47 -18.10 -20.96
N GLU A 110 20.40 -17.89 -21.73
CA GLU A 110 19.55 -18.98 -22.22
C GLU A 110 20.33 -19.96 -23.10
N LYS A 111 21.20 -19.45 -23.97
CA LYS A 111 22.08 -20.30 -24.80
C LYS A 111 22.97 -21.18 -23.93
N VAL A 112 23.62 -20.62 -22.91
CA VAL A 112 24.47 -21.40 -21.97
C VAL A 112 23.65 -22.47 -21.24
N TYR A 113 22.43 -22.17 -20.80
CA TYR A 113 21.55 -23.16 -20.18
C TYR A 113 21.13 -24.27 -21.15
N SER A 114 20.79 -23.91 -22.39
CA SER A 114 20.43 -24.85 -23.45
C SER A 114 21.60 -25.76 -23.81
N ASP A 115 22.80 -25.20 -23.99
CA ASP A 115 24.03 -25.93 -24.28
C ASP A 115 24.39 -26.87 -23.13
N ARG A 116 24.33 -26.40 -21.87
CA ARG A 116 24.53 -27.25 -20.68
C ARG A 116 23.59 -28.45 -20.70
N LYS A 117 22.30 -28.21 -20.95
CA LYS A 117 21.28 -29.26 -21.03
C LYS A 117 21.56 -30.25 -22.17
N HIS A 118 21.96 -29.74 -23.34
CA HIS A 118 22.31 -30.55 -24.49
C HIS A 118 23.51 -31.45 -24.20
N PHE A 119 24.61 -30.89 -23.70
CA PHE A 119 25.83 -31.64 -23.42
C PHE A 119 25.65 -32.65 -22.27
N CYS A 120 24.89 -32.32 -21.23
CA CYS A 120 24.55 -33.29 -20.17
C CYS A 120 23.73 -34.47 -20.71
N LYS A 121 22.80 -34.21 -21.65
CA LYS A 121 22.01 -35.26 -22.30
C LYS A 121 22.90 -36.16 -23.16
N GLU A 122 23.77 -35.57 -23.96
CA GLU A 122 24.70 -36.31 -24.83
C GLU A 122 25.72 -37.13 -24.02
N TRP A 123 26.24 -36.60 -22.91
CA TRP A 123 27.10 -37.34 -22.00
C TRP A 123 26.39 -38.59 -21.46
N LYS A 124 25.19 -38.44 -20.89
CA LYS A 124 24.41 -39.60 -20.38
C LYS A 124 24.12 -40.63 -21.47
N LYS A 125 23.79 -40.18 -22.68
CA LYS A 125 23.51 -41.06 -23.82
C LYS A 125 24.76 -41.84 -24.24
N ARG A 126 25.89 -41.16 -24.41
CA ARG A 126 27.16 -41.76 -24.84
C ARG A 126 27.71 -42.72 -23.79
N LYS A 127 27.67 -42.36 -22.51
CA LYS A 127 28.07 -43.24 -21.40
C LYS A 127 27.26 -44.54 -21.42
N ARG A 128 25.93 -44.44 -21.60
CA ARG A 128 25.06 -45.62 -21.71
C ARG A 128 25.45 -46.51 -22.90
N MET A 129 25.54 -45.95 -24.10
CA MET A 129 25.88 -46.73 -25.31
C MET A 129 27.25 -47.41 -25.19
N ALA A 130 28.26 -46.71 -24.66
CA ALA A 130 29.58 -47.29 -24.44
C ALA A 130 29.53 -48.42 -23.39
N THR A 131 28.77 -48.23 -22.30
CA THR A 131 28.56 -49.26 -21.28
C THR A 131 27.89 -50.51 -21.88
N ASP A 132 26.84 -50.33 -22.68
CA ASP A 132 26.13 -51.44 -23.34
C ASP A 132 27.07 -52.24 -24.27
N ILE A 133 27.95 -51.54 -25.02
CA ILE A 133 28.96 -52.19 -25.87
C ILE A 133 29.97 -52.97 -25.01
N PHE A 134 30.48 -52.37 -23.95
CA PHE A 134 31.44 -53.04 -23.07
C PHE A 134 30.82 -54.26 -22.39
N ASP A 135 29.58 -54.16 -21.92
CA ASP A 135 28.90 -55.27 -21.27
C ASP A 135 28.69 -56.44 -22.26
N ALA A 136 28.32 -56.16 -23.52
CA ALA A 136 28.23 -57.18 -24.57
C ALA A 136 29.59 -57.84 -24.91
N VAL A 137 30.69 -57.09 -24.91
CA VAL A 137 32.04 -57.65 -25.12
C VAL A 137 32.47 -58.48 -23.91
N LEU A 138 32.14 -58.04 -22.70
CA LEU A 138 32.51 -58.69 -21.45
C LEU A 138 31.77 -60.03 -21.23
N GLU A 139 30.60 -60.24 -21.83
CA GLU A 139 29.89 -61.52 -21.79
C GLU A 139 30.73 -62.71 -22.31
N GLY A 140 31.66 -62.44 -23.25
CA GLY A 140 32.58 -63.45 -23.80
C GLY A 140 34.01 -63.35 -23.29
N TYR A 141 34.32 -62.42 -22.37
CA TYR A 141 35.68 -62.10 -22.00
C TYR A 141 36.12 -62.86 -20.73
N PRO A 142 37.30 -63.54 -20.74
CA PRO A 142 37.69 -64.44 -19.66
C PRO A 142 38.24 -63.74 -18.40
N LYS A 143 38.43 -62.41 -18.42
CA LYS A 143 39.01 -61.62 -17.33
C LYS A 143 38.03 -60.55 -16.81
N SER A 144 38.43 -59.83 -15.76
CA SER A 144 37.58 -58.80 -15.15
C SER A 144 37.43 -57.53 -16.01
N LYS A 145 36.32 -56.79 -15.81
CA LYS A 145 36.03 -55.49 -16.47
C LYS A 145 37.17 -54.47 -16.32
N LYS A 146 37.81 -54.41 -15.14
CA LYS A 146 38.93 -53.50 -14.89
C LYS A 146 40.15 -53.82 -15.73
N GLN A 147 40.51 -55.11 -15.83
CA GLN A 147 41.63 -55.55 -16.67
C GLN A 147 41.35 -55.31 -18.15
N PHE A 148 40.10 -55.50 -18.59
CA PHE A 148 39.70 -55.18 -19.96
C PHE A 148 39.86 -53.68 -20.27
N PHE A 149 39.40 -52.80 -19.38
CA PHE A 149 39.51 -51.35 -19.57
C PHE A 149 40.97 -50.88 -19.56
N GLU A 150 41.81 -51.45 -18.70
CA GLU A 150 43.25 -51.18 -18.68
C GLU A 150 43.95 -51.67 -19.96
N GLU A 151 43.61 -52.88 -20.46
CA GLU A 151 44.20 -53.43 -21.69
C GLU A 151 43.80 -52.63 -22.95
N VAL A 152 42.57 -52.08 -22.99
CA VAL A 152 42.05 -51.31 -24.13
C VAL A 152 42.30 -49.80 -23.99
N GLY A 153 42.75 -49.34 -22.82
CA GLY A 153 43.03 -47.93 -22.55
C GLY A 153 41.77 -47.07 -22.37
N ILE A 154 40.75 -47.60 -21.70
CA ILE A 154 39.50 -46.90 -21.41
C ILE A 154 39.55 -46.31 -20.00
N GLU A 155 39.36 -44.99 -19.90
CA GLU A 155 39.24 -44.26 -18.64
C GLU A 155 37.77 -43.95 -18.36
N THR A 156 37.32 -44.16 -17.13
CA THR A 156 35.93 -43.87 -16.71
C THR A 156 35.79 -42.47 -16.14
N ASP A 157 34.54 -41.96 -16.08
CA ASP A 157 34.26 -40.66 -15.44
C ASP A 157 34.73 -40.65 -13.98
N GLU A 158 34.60 -41.79 -13.31
CA GLU A 158 35.03 -42.02 -11.94
C GLU A 158 36.57 -41.97 -11.80
N ASP A 159 37.31 -42.50 -12.78
CA ASP A 159 38.78 -42.39 -12.83
C ASP A 159 39.24 -40.93 -13.01
N CYS A 160 38.47 -40.16 -13.78
CA CYS A 160 38.67 -38.72 -13.99
C CYS A 160 38.10 -37.84 -12.87
N SER A 161 37.48 -38.42 -11.82
CA SER A 161 36.81 -37.71 -10.72
C SER A 161 35.75 -36.69 -11.19
N VAL A 162 35.05 -37.00 -12.29
CA VAL A 162 33.98 -36.16 -12.83
C VAL A 162 32.62 -36.84 -12.70
N THR A 163 31.60 -36.04 -12.41
CA THR A 163 30.21 -36.51 -12.33
C THR A 163 29.33 -35.65 -13.21
N VAL A 164 28.34 -36.26 -13.86
CA VAL A 164 27.37 -35.51 -14.66
C VAL A 164 26.65 -34.52 -13.73
N PRO A 165 26.67 -33.21 -14.02
CA PRO A 165 26.00 -32.22 -13.17
C PRO A 165 24.51 -32.51 -13.02
N ASP A 166 23.99 -32.28 -11.80
CA ASP A 166 22.55 -32.35 -11.55
C ASP A 166 21.81 -31.26 -12.33
N ALA A 167 20.57 -31.60 -12.73
CA ALA A 167 19.74 -30.78 -13.61
C ALA A 167 19.32 -29.48 -12.93
#